data_AF-K2ESZ5-F1
#
_entry.id   AF-K2ESZ5-F1
#
_cell.length_a   1.000
_cell.length_b   1.000
_cell.length_c   1.000
_cell.angle_alpha   90.00
_cell.angle_beta   90.00
_cell.angle_gamma   90.00
#
_symmetry.space_group_name_H-M   'P 1'
#
loop_
_entity.id
_entity.type
_entity.pdbx_description
1 polymer ?
#
loop_
_entity_poly.entity_id
_entity_poly.type
_entity_poly.pdbx_seq_one_letter_code
_entity_poly.pdbx_strand_id
1 'polypeptide(L)' 'MIEIVLKSGNLLSATADAIVNPANSIGAMGGGVALAIKLAGGTVIEEAARAHGVCAVGEAFTTTAGTLPYQAVI' A
#
# COMPACT_ATOMS: atom_id res chain seq x y z
N MET A 1 -1.22 -1.75 24.71
CA MET A 1 -2.35 -2.56 24.23
C MET A 1 -2.67 -2.08 22.83
N ILE A 2 -2.86 -2.99 21.86
CA ILE A 2 -3.21 -2.61 20.48
C ILE A 2 -4.73 -2.62 20.37
N GLU A 3 -5.31 -1.55 19.83
CA GLU A 3 -6.73 -1.51 19.49
C GLU A 3 -6.95 -2.11 18.09
N ILE A 4 -7.98 -2.94 17.96
CA ILE A 4 -8.32 -3.60 16.69
C ILE A 4 -9.78 -3.31 16.38
N VAL A 5 -10.05 -2.80 15.18
CA VAL A 5 -11.40 -2.52 14.69
C VAL A 5 -11.64 -3.27 13.38
N LEU A 6 -12.73 -4.03 13.32
CA LEU A 6 -13.16 -4.71 12.09
C LEU A 6 -14.15 -3.83 11.32
N LYS A 7 -13.89 -3.62 10.02
CA LYS A 7 -14.78 -2.87 9.12
C LYS A 7 -14.92 -3.60 7.79
N SER A 8 -16.11 -3.55 7.20
CA SER A 8 -16.34 -3.96 5.81
C SER A 8 -16.40 -2.71 4.93
N GLY A 9 -15.63 -2.67 3.85
CA GLY A 9 -15.59 -1.50 2.97
C GLY A 9 -14.36 -1.48 2.04
N ASN A 10 -14.14 -0.31 1.44
CA ASN A 10 -12.98 -0.05 0.58
C ASN A 10 -11.79 0.43 1.43
N LEU A 11 -10.64 -0.22 1.30
CA LEU A 11 -9.40 0.16 2.00
C LEU A 11 -9.02 1.63 1.75
N LEU A 12 -9.26 2.13 0.53
CA LEU A 12 -8.92 3.50 0.16
C LEU A 12 -9.79 4.56 0.86
N SER A 13 -10.85 4.15 1.56
CA SER A 13 -11.71 5.02 2.36
C SER A 13 -11.41 4.93 3.86
N ALA A 14 -10.34 4.22 4.26
CA ALA A 14 -9.97 4.09 5.66
C ALA A 14 -9.51 5.43 6.24
N THR A 15 -9.93 5.74 7.47
CA THR A 15 -9.36 6.85 8.24
C THR A 15 -8.17 6.32 9.02
N ALA A 16 -6.97 6.51 8.50
CA ALA A 16 -5.70 6.04 9.07
C ALA A 16 -4.54 6.91 8.58
N ASP A 17 -3.40 6.82 9.27
CA ASP A 17 -2.17 7.49 8.83
C ASP A 17 -1.54 6.79 7.62
N ALA A 18 -1.64 5.46 7.56
CA ALA A 18 -1.12 4.65 6.46
C ALA A 18 -2.05 3.48 6.18
N ILE A 19 -1.99 2.98 4.95
CA ILE A 19 -2.65 1.74 4.52
C ILE A 19 -1.60 0.70 4.15
N VAL A 20 -1.95 -0.58 4.30
CA VAL A 20 -1.06 -1.69 3.96
C VAL A 20 -1.47 -2.29 2.63
N ASN A 21 -0.54 -2.37 1.68
CA ASN A 21 -0.67 -3.08 0.43
C ASN A 21 -0.09 -4.50 0.56
N PRO A 22 -0.89 -5.57 0.50
CA PRO A 22 -0.34 -6.92 0.41
C PRO A 22 0.40 -7.09 -0.93
N ALA A 23 1.73 -7.03 -0.86
CA ALA A 23 2.59 -7.00 -2.04
C ALA A 23 3.13 -8.39 -2.40
N ASN A 24 3.55 -8.54 -3.65
CA ASN A 24 4.52 -9.56 -4.06
C ASN A 24 5.94 -9.03 -3.83
N SER A 25 6.92 -9.94 -3.87
CA SER A 25 8.32 -9.63 -3.58
C SER A 25 8.99 -8.65 -4.54
N ILE A 26 8.40 -8.32 -5.70
CA ILE A 26 9.03 -7.46 -6.71
C ILE A 26 8.36 -6.08 -6.84
N GLY A 27 7.41 -5.76 -5.97
CA GLY A 27 6.74 -4.46 -5.95
C GLY A 27 5.80 -4.20 -7.14
N ALA A 28 5.42 -5.22 -7.92
CA ALA A 28 4.49 -5.06 -9.04
C ALA A 28 3.03 -4.94 -8.56
N MET A 29 2.29 -3.95 -9.05
CA MET A 29 0.93 -3.61 -8.60
C MET A 29 -0.10 -3.83 -9.72
N GLY A 30 -0.23 -5.09 -10.16
CA GLY A 30 -0.99 -5.45 -11.37
C GLY A 30 -2.47 -5.80 -11.18
N GLY A 31 -2.94 -6.10 -9.96
CA GLY A 31 -4.33 -6.49 -9.72
C GLY A 31 -4.78 -6.30 -8.27
N GLY A 32 -6.07 -6.57 -8.01
CA GLY A 32 -6.65 -6.51 -6.67
C GLY A 32 -6.48 -5.16 -5.97
N VAL A 33 -6.21 -5.20 -4.66
CA VAL A 33 -5.99 -4.01 -3.83
C VAL A 33 -4.76 -3.21 -4.29
N ALA A 34 -3.70 -3.88 -4.72
CA ALA A 34 -2.50 -3.22 -5.23
C ALA A 34 -2.81 -2.35 -6.46
N LEU A 35 -3.59 -2.87 -7.42
CA LEU A 35 -4.01 -2.07 -8.57
C LEU A 35 -4.92 -0.92 -8.15
N ALA A 36 -5.84 -1.15 -7.21
CA ALA A 36 -6.72 -0.08 -6.71
C ALA A 36 -5.90 1.07 -6.09
N ILE A 37 -4.88 0.75 -5.28
CA ILE A 37 -3.96 1.74 -4.69
C ILE A 37 -3.21 2.49 -5.79
N LYS A 38 -2.62 1.78 -6.76
CA LYS A 38 -1.90 2.39 -7.89
C LYS A 38 -2.79 3.32 -8.72
N LEU A 39 -4.02 2.91 -9.02
CA LEU A 39 -4.96 3.72 -9.82
C LEU A 39 -5.41 4.98 -9.07
N ALA A 40 -5.60 4.91 -7.76
CA ALA A 40 -6.06 6.04 -6.96
C ALA A 40 -4.94 6.98 -6.51
N GLY A 41 -3.75 6.45 -6.24
CA GLY A 41 -2.59 7.20 -5.75
C GLY A 41 -1.55 7.57 -6.81
N GLY A 42 -1.62 6.96 -8.00
CA GLY A 42 -0.70 7.17 -9.11
C GLY A 42 0.43 6.13 -9.19
N THR A 43 1.07 6.07 -10.36
CA THR A 43 2.13 5.09 -10.66
C THR A 43 3.37 5.25 -9.78
N VAL A 44 3.58 6.43 -9.19
CA VAL A 44 4.70 6.74 -8.29
C VAL A 44 4.81 5.78 -7.10
N ILE A 45 3.70 5.20 -6.65
CA ILE A 45 3.68 4.21 -5.55
C ILE A 45 4.34 2.91 -6.02
N GLU A 46 3.97 2.40 -7.19
CA GLU A 46 4.58 1.20 -7.77
C GLU A 46 6.04 1.45 -8.15
N GLU A 47 6.35 2.62 -8.70
CA GLU A 47 7.72 3.01 -9.02
C GLU A 47 8.61 3.00 -7.77
N ALA A 48 8.13 3.56 -6.65
CA ALA A 48 8.83 3.50 -5.37
C ALA A 48 8.97 2.06 -4.85
N ALA A 49 7.93 1.24 -4.98
CA ALA A 49 7.97 -0.17 -4.57
C ALA A 49 8.98 -0.98 -5.39
N ARG A 50 9.03 -0.78 -6.70
CA ARG A 50 10.01 -1.45 -7.57
C ARG A 50 11.42 -0.93 -7.35
N ALA A 51 11.58 0.35 -7.00
CA ALA A 51 12.87 0.95 -6.69
C ALA A 51 13.45 0.46 -5.35
N HIS A 52 12.60 0.09 -4.38
CA HIS A 52 13.04 -0.55 -3.14
C HIS A 52 13.76 -1.88 -3.40
N GLY A 53 13.34 -2.61 -4.43
CA GLY A 53 13.91 -3.90 -4.80
C GLY A 53 13.12 -5.08 -4.25
N VAL A 54 13.80 -6.22 -4.04
CA VAL A 54 13.14 -7.44 -3.60
C VAL A 54 12.78 -7.35 -2.12
N CYS A 55 11.50 -7.48 -1.80
CA CYS A 55 11.00 -7.61 -0.43
C CYS A 55 10.83 -9.09 -0.08
N ALA A 56 11.50 -9.55 0.99
CA ALA A 56 11.36 -10.93 1.43
C ALA A 56 9.98 -11.20 2.03
N VAL A 57 9.51 -12.44 1.96
CA VAL A 57 8.22 -12.81 2.58
C VAL A 57 8.31 -12.60 4.09
N GLY A 58 7.38 -11.80 4.63
CA GLY A 58 7.33 -11.43 6.04
C GLY A 58 7.99 -10.10 6.37
N GLU A 59 8.66 -9.48 5.41
CA GLU A 59 9.16 -8.11 5.54
C GLU A 59 8.12 -7.08 5.06
N ALA A 60 8.31 -5.84 5.48
CA ALA A 60 7.52 -4.70 5.08
C ALA A 60 8.41 -3.47 4.90
N PHE A 61 8.06 -2.60 3.96
CA PHE A 61 8.76 -1.35 3.70
C PHE A 61 7.74 -0.27 3.33
N THR A 62 8.08 0.99 3.49
CA THR A 62 7.15 2.09 3.20
C THR A 62 7.45 2.75 1.86
N THR A 63 6.41 3.16 1.16
CA THR A 63 6.50 4.06 -0.01
C THR A 63 5.75 5.37 0.25
N THR A 64 5.90 6.32 -0.67
CA THR A 64 4.94 7.42 -0.80
C THR A 64 3.51 6.88 -0.99
N ALA A 65 2.51 7.64 -0.54
CA ALA A 65 1.10 7.38 -0.82
C ALA A 65 0.61 8.05 -2.12
N GLY A 66 1.50 8.72 -2.86
CA GLY A 66 1.17 9.44 -4.07
C GLY A 66 0.13 10.53 -3.81
N THR A 67 -1.01 10.47 -4.50
CA THR A 67 -2.13 11.42 -4.32
C THR A 67 -3.12 11.04 -3.24
N LEU A 68 -2.96 9.88 -2.58
CA LEU A 68 -3.85 9.45 -1.51
C LEU A 68 -3.68 10.31 -0.25
N PRO A 69 -4.72 10.46 0.59
CA PRO A 69 -4.66 11.24 1.82
C PRO A 69 -3.99 10.48 2.98
N TYR A 70 -2.97 9.68 2.68
CA TYR A 70 -2.19 8.91 3.65
C TYR A 70 -0.76 9.44 3.70
N GLN A 71 -0.09 9.24 4.83
CA GLN A 71 1.32 9.58 4.98
C GLN A 71 2.20 8.59 4.22
N ALA A 72 1.80 7.32 4.15
CA ALA A 72 2.52 6.26 3.44
C ALA A 72 1.61 5.11 3.00
N VAL A 73 2.11 4.30 2.08
CA VAL A 73 1.65 2.93 1.83
C VAL A 73 2.74 1.99 2.37
N ILE A 74 2.34 1.00 3.17
CA ILE A 74 3.23 -0.03 3.75
C ILE A 74 3.07 -1.32 2.96
#